data_AF-A0A8T6PSC2-F1
#
_entry.id   AF-A0A8T6PSC2-F1
#
_cell.length_a   1.000
_cell.length_b   1.000
_cell.length_c   1.000
_cell.angle_alpha   90.00
_cell.angle_beta   90.00
_cell.angle_gamma   90.00
#
_symmetry.space_group_name_H-M   'P 1'
#
loop_
_entity.id
_entity.type
_entity.pdbx_description
1 polymer ?
#
loop_
_entity_poly.entity_id
_entity_poly.type
_entity_poly.pdbx_seq_one_letter_code
_entity_poly.pdbx_strand_id
1 'polypeptide(L)'
;MGIKQHNGNTKADRLAELKIRSPSIQLIKFGAIGLNAIIFSPLLIAADTGSQYGTNITINDGDRITGDTADPSGNLYGVMTPAGNTPGNINLGNDVTVNVNDASGYAKGIIIQGKNSSLTANRLTVDVVGQTSAIGINLIGDYTHADLGTGSTIKSNDDGIIIGHSSTDLPPRLDTTLS
;
A
#
# COMPACT_ATOMS: atom_id res chain seq x y z
N MET A 1 -62.42 28.19 -32.23
CA MET A 1 -61.20 28.13 -33.07
C MET A 1 -60.02 28.22 -32.11
N GLY A 2 -59.15 27.25 -31.87
CA GLY A 2 -59.05 25.83 -32.23
C GLY A 2 -58.18 25.15 -31.15
N ILE A 3 -58.37 23.85 -30.94
CA ILE A 3 -57.61 23.02 -29.99
C ILE A 3 -56.35 22.51 -30.69
N LYS A 4 -55.20 22.47 -29.99
CA LYS A 4 -54.10 21.56 -30.30
C LYS A 4 -53.46 21.05 -29.02
N GLN A 5 -53.51 19.72 -28.86
CA GLN A 5 -52.80 18.93 -27.86
C GLN A 5 -51.53 18.30 -28.47
N HIS A 6 -50.80 17.59 -27.59
CA HIS A 6 -49.63 16.69 -27.75
C HIS A 6 -48.29 17.36 -27.40
N ASN A 7 -47.54 16.96 -26.37
CA ASN A 7 -47.15 15.68 -25.74
C ASN A 7 -45.62 15.56 -25.91
N GLY A 8 -44.91 15.64 -24.79
CA GLY A 8 -43.46 15.50 -24.68
C GLY A 8 -43.11 14.98 -23.29
N ASN A 9 -43.62 13.78 -23.00
CA ASN A 9 -43.03 12.76 -22.14
C ASN A 9 -41.59 13.03 -21.65
N THR A 10 -41.43 13.22 -20.34
CA THR A 10 -40.31 12.64 -19.59
C THR A 10 -40.87 12.07 -18.28
N LYS A 11 -41.50 10.90 -18.42
CA LYS A 11 -41.62 9.93 -17.32
C LYS A 11 -40.26 9.27 -17.13
N ALA A 12 -40.03 8.80 -15.90
CA ALA A 12 -38.90 8.02 -15.44
C ALA A 12 -37.65 8.90 -15.31
N ASP A 13 -36.88 8.92 -14.25
CA ASP A 13 -36.63 7.99 -13.14
C ASP A 13 -35.41 8.70 -12.50
N ARG A 14 -35.20 8.96 -11.21
CA ARG A 14 -35.51 8.19 -10.02
C ARG A 14 -35.42 9.12 -8.82
N LEU A 15 -36.45 9.05 -8.01
CA LEU A 15 -36.27 9.10 -6.57
C LEU A 15 -35.30 7.98 -6.20
N ALA A 16 -34.06 8.34 -5.90
CA ALA A 16 -33.24 7.56 -5.00
C ALA A 16 -32.71 8.53 -3.95
N GLU A 17 -33.59 8.87 -3.01
CA GLU A 17 -33.16 9.21 -1.66
C GLU A 17 -32.17 8.12 -1.23
N LEU A 18 -30.89 8.45 -1.14
CA LEU A 18 -29.97 7.59 -0.39
C LEU A 18 -30.23 7.82 1.09
N LYS A 19 -31.33 7.22 1.56
CA LYS A 19 -31.69 7.18 2.96
C LYS A 19 -30.74 6.21 3.65
N ILE A 20 -29.63 6.75 4.17
CA ILE A 20 -28.79 6.01 5.11
C ILE A 20 -29.65 5.80 6.36
N ARG A 21 -30.29 4.62 6.45
CA ARG A 21 -30.91 4.19 7.70
C ARG A 21 -29.77 3.98 8.68
N SER A 22 -29.68 4.83 9.69
CA SER A 22 -28.89 4.54 10.88
C SER A 22 -29.29 3.16 11.40
N PRO A 23 -28.39 2.17 11.51
CA PRO A 23 -28.73 0.94 12.16
C PRO A 23 -28.82 1.25 13.65
N SER A 24 -30.04 1.37 14.16
CA SER A 24 -30.29 1.34 15.60
C SER A 24 -29.92 -0.06 16.08
N ILE A 25 -28.71 -0.22 16.64
CA ILE A 25 -28.31 -1.44 17.33
C ILE A 25 -29.09 -1.49 18.64
N GLN A 26 -30.26 -2.13 18.61
CA GLN A 26 -31.05 -2.39 19.81
C GLN A 26 -30.46 -3.61 20.53
N LEU A 27 -29.90 -3.38 21.72
CA LEU A 27 -29.45 -4.44 22.62
C LEU A 27 -30.67 -5.07 23.30
N ILE A 28 -31.12 -6.24 22.81
CA ILE A 28 -32.23 -6.97 23.41
C ILE A 28 -31.72 -7.70 24.67
N LYS A 29 -32.28 -7.35 25.83
CA LYS A 29 -32.09 -8.08 27.10
C LYS A 29 -32.49 -9.55 26.92
N PHE A 30 -31.62 -10.44 27.36
CA PHE A 30 -31.74 -11.89 27.22
C PHE A 30 -33.07 -12.45 27.76
N GLY A 31 -33.90 -12.96 26.86
CA GLY A 31 -34.91 -13.98 27.14
C GLY A 31 -34.52 -15.23 26.35
N ALA A 32 -34.18 -16.31 27.07
CA ALA A 32 -33.61 -17.52 26.51
C ALA A 32 -34.57 -18.26 25.57
N ILE A 33 -34.31 -18.29 24.24
CA ILE A 33 -34.81 -19.31 23.31
C ILE A 33 -33.80 -19.47 22.14
N GLY A 34 -33.24 -20.67 21.98
CA GLY A 34 -32.63 -21.20 20.74
C GLY A 34 -31.55 -20.36 20.06
N LEU A 35 -30.29 -20.52 20.48
CA LEU A 35 -29.14 -19.85 19.89
C LEU A 35 -28.77 -20.46 18.52
N ASN A 36 -29.44 -20.07 17.44
CA ASN A 36 -28.79 -20.07 16.12
C ASN A 36 -27.88 -18.86 16.10
N ALA A 37 -26.62 -19.03 16.50
CA ALA A 37 -25.62 -17.98 16.34
C ALA A 37 -25.40 -17.78 14.83
N ILE A 38 -26.01 -16.74 14.26
CA ILE A 38 -25.58 -16.24 12.96
C ILE A 38 -24.22 -15.59 13.24
N ILE A 39 -23.15 -16.36 13.04
CA ILE A 39 -21.81 -15.82 12.96
C ILE A 39 -21.79 -14.97 11.70
N PHE A 40 -21.98 -13.66 11.85
CA PHE A 40 -21.66 -12.72 10.81
C PHE A 40 -20.15 -12.78 10.61
N SER A 41 -19.70 -13.45 9.55
CA SER A 41 -18.34 -13.27 9.06
C SER A 41 -18.16 -11.76 8.85
N PRO A 42 -17.18 -11.09 9.48
CA PRO A 42 -16.89 -9.72 9.11
C PRO A 42 -16.54 -9.73 7.62
N LEU A 43 -17.28 -8.94 6.84
CA LEU A 43 -16.86 -8.61 5.49
C LEU A 43 -15.50 -7.90 5.65
N LEU A 44 -14.40 -8.56 5.28
CA LEU A 44 -13.08 -7.95 5.28
C LEU A 44 -13.09 -6.91 4.16
N ILE A 45 -13.29 -5.65 4.53
CA ILE A 45 -13.24 -4.53 3.60
C ILE A 45 -11.77 -4.09 3.56
N ALA A 46 -11.18 -4.11 2.37
CA ALA A 46 -9.87 -3.55 2.11
C ALA A 46 -9.81 -2.11 2.66
N ALA A 47 -8.85 -1.84 3.53
CA ALA A 47 -8.60 -0.49 4.03
C ALA A 47 -7.78 0.30 3.01
N ASP A 48 -8.03 1.60 2.92
CA ASP A 48 -7.09 2.54 2.29
C ASP A 48 -6.28 3.21 3.40
N THR A 49 -4.96 3.06 3.32
CA THR A 49 -4.00 3.58 4.28
C THR A 49 -3.03 4.52 3.57
N GLY A 50 -2.52 5.52 4.28
CA GLY A 50 -1.45 6.38 3.77
C GLY A 50 -0.10 5.66 3.74
N SER A 51 0.96 6.42 3.48
CA SER A 51 2.33 5.89 3.45
C SER A 51 2.71 5.18 4.75
N GLN A 52 3.47 4.09 4.62
CA GLN A 52 3.93 3.28 5.75
C GLN A 52 5.42 3.51 6.00
N TYR A 53 5.78 3.82 7.25
CA TYR A 53 7.16 4.05 7.65
C TYR A 53 7.54 3.29 8.92
N GLY A 54 8.60 2.48 8.86
CA GLY A 54 9.06 1.71 10.01
C GLY A 54 9.93 0.52 9.63
N THR A 55 10.49 -0.15 10.64
CA THR A 55 11.31 -1.36 10.46
C THR A 55 10.50 -2.64 10.50
N ASN A 56 9.29 -2.62 11.07
CA ASN A 56 8.38 -3.77 11.07
C ASN A 56 7.01 -3.28 10.62
N ILE A 57 6.60 -3.67 9.41
CA ILE A 57 5.33 -3.24 8.81
C ILE A 57 4.57 -4.50 8.44
N THR A 58 3.31 -4.56 8.83
CA THR A 58 2.39 -5.64 8.46
C THR A 58 1.08 -5.03 7.99
N ILE A 59 0.66 -5.43 6.80
CA ILE A 59 -0.55 -4.93 6.14
C ILE A 59 -1.52 -6.11 5.95
N ASN A 60 -2.83 -5.85 6.06
CA ASN A 60 -3.81 -6.90 5.89
C ASN A 60 -4.04 -7.19 4.41
N ASP A 61 -4.48 -8.41 4.14
CA ASP A 61 -4.77 -8.85 2.78
C ASP A 61 -5.82 -7.94 2.11
N GLY A 62 -5.54 -7.56 0.87
CA GLY A 62 -6.39 -6.73 0.02
C GLY A 62 -6.31 -5.23 0.30
N ASP A 63 -5.59 -4.79 1.35
CA ASP A 63 -5.48 -3.38 1.68
C ASP A 63 -4.75 -2.58 0.58
N ARG A 64 -5.04 -1.29 0.54
CA ARG A 64 -4.41 -0.31 -0.35
C ARG A 64 -3.53 0.63 0.46
N ILE A 65 -2.34 0.89 -0.08
CA ILE A 65 -1.39 1.89 0.41
C ILE A 65 -1.33 3.01 -0.63
N THR A 66 -1.68 4.21 -0.21
CA THR A 66 -1.54 5.43 -1.01
C THR A 66 -0.31 6.20 -0.52
N GLY A 67 0.69 6.35 -1.38
CA GLY A 67 1.91 7.09 -1.07
C GLY A 67 1.67 8.59 -1.07
N ASP A 68 1.36 9.14 0.10
CA ASP A 68 0.92 10.51 0.33
C ASP A 68 1.85 11.30 1.27
N THR A 69 2.86 10.63 1.84
CA THR A 69 3.86 11.23 2.73
C THR A 69 5.18 11.43 1.99
N ALA A 70 5.76 12.62 2.17
CA ALA A 70 7.08 12.94 1.65
C ALA A 70 8.19 12.49 2.60
N ASP A 71 9.27 11.93 2.06
CA ASP A 71 10.52 11.71 2.78
C ASP A 71 11.23 13.07 3.07
N PRO A 72 12.32 13.10 3.87
CA PRO A 72 13.03 14.35 4.16
C PRO A 72 13.59 15.09 2.94
N SER A 73 13.68 14.44 1.77
CA SER A 73 14.10 15.04 0.50
C SER A 73 12.91 15.50 -0.37
N GLY A 74 11.68 15.34 0.12
CA GLY A 74 10.45 15.76 -0.58
C GLY A 74 9.85 14.70 -1.51
N ASN A 75 10.36 13.47 -1.52
CA ASN A 75 9.87 12.44 -2.44
C ASN A 75 8.70 11.68 -1.80
N LEU A 76 7.58 11.52 -2.52
CA LEU A 76 6.47 10.70 -2.02
C LEU A 76 6.87 9.23 -1.99
N TYR A 77 6.48 8.52 -0.93
CA TYR A 77 6.73 7.09 -0.79
C TYR A 77 5.49 6.28 -0.42
N GLY A 78 5.40 5.03 -0.86
CA GLY A 78 4.35 4.10 -0.42
C GLY A 78 4.74 3.40 0.88
N VAL A 79 5.84 2.65 0.85
CA VAL A 79 6.39 1.96 2.02
C VAL A 79 7.89 2.27 2.13
N MET A 80 8.36 2.62 3.31
CA MET A 80 9.77 2.97 3.51
C MET A 80 10.28 2.51 4.87
N THR A 81 11.45 1.87 4.89
CA THR A 81 12.19 1.66 6.14
C THR A 81 13.09 2.86 6.44
N PRO A 82 13.39 3.14 7.72
CA PRO A 82 14.35 4.17 8.09
C PRO A 82 15.71 3.97 7.42
N ALA A 83 16.35 5.06 7.02
CA ALA A 83 17.73 5.01 6.54
C ALA A 83 18.68 4.50 7.64
N GLY A 84 19.68 3.72 7.23
CA GLY A 84 20.67 3.12 8.14
C GLY A 84 20.78 1.61 7.98
N ASN A 85 21.47 0.97 8.92
CA ASN A 85 21.75 -0.47 8.88
C ASN A 85 20.77 -1.33 9.71
N THR A 86 19.68 -0.74 10.22
CA THR A 86 18.68 -1.50 10.97
C THR A 86 17.86 -2.37 10.01
N PRO A 87 17.74 -3.69 10.23
CA PRO A 87 16.96 -4.56 9.37
C PRO A 87 15.49 -4.15 9.33
N GLY A 88 14.91 -4.14 8.13
CA GLY A 88 13.48 -4.02 7.89
C GLY A 88 12.81 -5.38 7.64
N ASN A 89 11.67 -5.64 8.26
CA ASN A 89 10.81 -6.80 8.02
C ASN A 89 9.42 -6.31 7.60
N ILE A 90 9.16 -6.36 6.30
CA ILE A 90 7.94 -5.83 5.71
C ILE A 90 7.13 -6.98 5.15
N ASN A 91 5.91 -7.15 5.67
CA ASN A 91 4.95 -8.13 5.19
C ASN A 91 3.70 -7.42 4.68
N LEU A 92 3.51 -7.40 3.37
CA LEU A 92 2.36 -6.77 2.74
C LEU A 92 1.19 -7.76 2.54
N GLY A 93 1.29 -9.00 2.98
CA GLY A 93 0.21 -9.98 2.83
C GLY A 93 -0.13 -10.27 1.36
N ASN A 94 -1.39 -10.60 1.11
CA ASN A 94 -1.92 -10.97 -0.19
C ASN A 94 -2.72 -9.83 -0.84
N ASP A 95 -2.66 -9.70 -2.16
CA ASP A 95 -3.53 -8.80 -2.95
C ASP A 95 -3.45 -7.32 -2.56
N VAL A 96 -2.37 -6.91 -1.87
CA VAL A 96 -2.15 -5.51 -1.51
C VAL A 96 -1.79 -4.70 -2.74
N THR A 97 -2.28 -3.47 -2.77
CA THR A 97 -1.95 -2.50 -3.81
C THR A 97 -1.20 -1.31 -3.22
N VAL A 98 -0.04 -0.97 -3.79
CA VAL A 98 0.73 0.23 -3.45
C VAL A 98 0.67 1.20 -4.64
N ASN A 99 0.16 2.40 -4.41
CA ASN A 99 0.08 3.45 -5.42
C ASN A 99 0.81 4.69 -4.96
N VAL A 100 1.71 5.19 -5.79
CA VAL A 100 2.42 6.44 -5.52
C VAL A 100 2.40 7.27 -6.78
N ASN A 101 1.83 8.47 -6.70
CA ASN A 101 1.73 9.38 -7.83
C ASN A 101 2.21 10.77 -7.39
N ASP A 102 3.45 11.10 -7.75
CA ASP A 102 4.00 12.44 -7.55
C ASP A 102 4.00 13.20 -8.89
N ALA A 103 2.99 14.06 -9.05
CA ALA A 103 2.80 14.87 -10.25
C ALA A 103 3.86 15.97 -10.43
N SER A 104 4.75 16.18 -9.45
CA SER A 104 5.71 17.28 -9.45
C SER A 104 7.17 16.84 -9.22
N GLY A 105 7.38 15.64 -8.69
CA GLY A 105 8.67 15.22 -8.16
C GLY A 105 8.97 13.75 -8.39
N TYR A 106 9.63 13.16 -7.40
CA TYR A 106 10.08 11.77 -7.44
C TYR A 106 9.11 10.89 -6.65
N ALA A 107 8.69 9.80 -7.26
CA ALA A 107 7.81 8.82 -6.62
C ALA A 107 8.58 7.54 -6.27
N LYS A 108 8.36 7.03 -5.05
CA LYS A 108 9.01 5.83 -4.54
C LYS A 108 7.96 4.82 -4.08
N GLY A 109 7.81 3.68 -4.74
CA GLY A 109 6.85 2.67 -4.31
C GLY A 109 7.20 2.07 -2.96
N ILE A 110 8.18 1.15 -2.95
CA ILE A 110 8.63 0.44 -1.76
C ILE A 110 10.14 0.56 -1.63
N ILE A 111 10.62 1.13 -0.52
CA ILE A 111 12.04 1.36 -0.25
C ILE A 111 12.43 0.60 1.00
N ILE A 112 13.23 -0.45 0.82
CA ILE A 112 13.72 -1.29 1.91
C ILE A 112 15.20 -1.06 2.08
N GLN A 113 15.57 -0.41 3.17
CA GLN A 113 16.93 -0.11 3.58
C GLN A 113 17.34 -0.95 4.78
N GLY A 114 18.63 -1.28 4.85
CA GLY A 114 19.26 -1.96 5.97
C GLY A 114 19.68 -3.38 5.62
N LYS A 115 20.77 -3.86 6.24
CA LYS A 115 21.27 -5.21 6.01
C LYS A 115 20.26 -6.25 6.51
N ASN A 116 20.18 -7.39 5.83
CA ASN A 116 19.27 -8.50 6.17
C ASN A 116 17.79 -8.11 6.19
N SER A 117 17.40 -7.09 5.43
CA SER A 117 15.98 -6.71 5.34
C SER A 117 15.22 -7.65 4.40
N SER A 118 13.92 -7.76 4.64
CA SER A 118 13.01 -8.64 3.90
C SER A 118 11.72 -7.90 3.53
N LEU A 119 11.26 -8.17 2.32
CA LEU A 119 9.92 -7.80 1.84
C LEU A 119 9.20 -9.08 1.43
N THR A 120 8.07 -9.37 2.06
CA THR A 120 7.20 -10.49 1.68
C THR A 120 5.84 -9.97 1.23
N ALA A 121 5.33 -10.54 0.15
CA ALA A 121 3.99 -10.27 -0.38
C ALA A 121 3.54 -11.42 -1.29
N ASN A 122 2.29 -11.37 -1.74
CA ASN A 122 1.77 -12.30 -2.75
C ASN A 122 0.68 -11.61 -3.57
N ARG A 123 0.75 -11.68 -4.90
CA ARG A 123 -0.14 -10.90 -5.80
C ARG A 123 -0.12 -9.40 -5.49
N LEU A 124 1.05 -8.89 -5.10
CA LEU A 124 1.28 -7.47 -4.86
C LEU A 124 1.15 -6.68 -6.16
N THR A 125 0.42 -5.58 -6.12
CA THR A 125 0.40 -4.60 -7.23
C THR A 125 1.09 -3.32 -6.79
N VAL A 126 2.12 -2.90 -7.51
CA VAL A 126 2.82 -1.63 -7.29
C VAL A 126 2.67 -0.77 -8.55
N ASP A 127 2.08 0.42 -8.42
CA ASP A 127 1.93 1.39 -9.50
C ASP A 127 2.49 2.75 -9.08
N VAL A 128 3.62 3.12 -9.69
CA VAL A 128 4.41 4.30 -9.32
C VAL A 128 4.56 5.21 -10.53
N VAL A 129 4.16 6.46 -10.36
CA VAL A 129 4.29 7.50 -11.37
C VAL A 129 4.93 8.73 -10.73
N GLY A 130 6.10 9.11 -11.20
CA GLY A 130 6.79 10.34 -10.80
C GLY A 130 7.05 11.22 -12.00
N GLN A 131 6.82 12.52 -11.89
CA GLN A 131 7.09 13.46 -12.97
C GLN A 131 8.59 13.58 -13.29
N THR A 132 9.44 13.52 -12.26
CA THR A 132 10.90 13.61 -12.43
C THR A 132 11.54 12.24 -12.59
N SER A 133 11.15 11.28 -11.76
CA SER A 133 11.58 9.88 -11.82
C SER A 133 10.73 9.04 -10.87
N ALA A 134 10.71 7.73 -11.09
CA ALA A 134 9.95 6.79 -10.31
C ALA A 134 10.75 5.52 -10.04
N ILE A 135 10.63 4.99 -8.83
CA ILE A 135 11.19 3.68 -8.48
C ILE A 135 10.07 2.83 -7.92
N GLY A 136 9.79 1.68 -8.54
CA GLY A 136 8.80 0.72 -8.06
C GLY A 136 9.21 0.10 -6.72
N ILE A 137 10.31 -0.67 -6.73
CA ILE A 137 10.89 -1.28 -5.51
C ILE A 137 12.39 -1.01 -5.48
N ASN A 138 12.90 -0.58 -4.33
CA ASN A 138 14.34 -0.39 -4.11
C ASN A 138 14.78 -1.16 -2.87
N LEU A 139 15.62 -2.17 -3.05
CA LEU A 139 16.24 -2.94 -1.97
C LEU A 139 17.69 -2.46 -1.78
N ILE A 140 17.99 -1.86 -0.63
CA ILE A 140 19.27 -1.23 -0.32
C ILE A 140 19.85 -1.89 0.93
N GLY A 141 20.92 -2.66 0.75
CA GLY A 141 21.65 -3.28 1.85
C GLY A 141 22.07 -4.71 1.53
N ASP A 142 23.10 -5.17 2.23
CA ASP A 142 23.61 -6.53 2.06
C ASP A 142 22.58 -7.55 2.53
N TYR A 143 22.46 -8.65 1.78
CA TYR A 143 21.53 -9.75 2.08
C TYR A 143 20.06 -9.32 2.19
N THR A 144 19.70 -8.20 1.56
CA THR A 144 18.29 -7.85 1.37
C THR A 144 17.64 -8.78 0.35
N HIS A 145 16.39 -9.11 0.58
CA HIS A 145 15.62 -9.94 -0.34
C HIS A 145 14.15 -9.53 -0.37
N ALA A 146 13.50 -9.84 -1.49
CA ALA A 146 12.07 -9.72 -1.62
C ALA A 146 11.51 -11.03 -2.15
N ASP A 147 10.50 -11.56 -1.47
CA ASP A 147 9.63 -12.63 -1.98
C ASP A 147 8.25 -12.03 -2.23
N LEU A 148 7.95 -11.77 -3.50
CA LEU A 148 6.71 -11.13 -3.90
C LEU A 148 5.62 -12.16 -4.23
N GLY A 149 5.90 -13.45 -4.15
CA GLY A 149 4.97 -14.49 -4.55
C GLY A 149 4.58 -14.44 -6.04
N THR A 150 3.54 -15.19 -6.40
CA THR A 150 3.07 -15.30 -7.79
C THR A 150 2.05 -14.23 -8.12
N GLY A 151 2.06 -13.74 -9.37
CA GLY A 151 1.05 -12.78 -9.85
C GLY A 151 1.28 -11.35 -9.40
N SER A 152 2.41 -11.05 -8.76
CA SER A 152 2.79 -9.69 -8.42
C SER A 152 3.17 -8.89 -9.67
N THR A 153 2.79 -7.62 -9.69
CA THR A 153 3.04 -6.71 -10.81
C THR A 153 3.64 -5.41 -10.29
N ILE A 154 4.72 -4.99 -10.93
CA ILE A 154 5.41 -3.75 -10.60
C ILE A 154 5.42 -2.90 -11.86
N LYS A 155 4.76 -1.74 -11.78
CA LYS A 155 4.68 -0.75 -12.83
C LYS A 155 5.27 0.55 -12.30
N SER A 156 6.25 1.05 -13.04
CA SER A 156 6.91 2.33 -12.81
C SER A 156 7.04 3.03 -14.15
N ASN A 157 6.96 4.36 -14.20
CA ASN A 157 7.27 5.13 -15.40
C ASN A 157 8.78 5.39 -15.60
N ASP A 158 9.62 4.84 -14.74
CA ASP A 158 11.08 4.85 -14.84
C ASP A 158 11.64 3.50 -14.36
N ASP A 159 12.33 3.42 -13.22
CA ASP A 159 12.89 2.15 -12.72
C ASP A 159 11.81 1.26 -12.07
N GLY A 160 11.74 0.00 -12.49
CA GLY A 160 10.83 -0.99 -11.90
C GLY A 160 11.34 -1.52 -10.56
N ILE A 161 12.49 -2.20 -10.57
CA ILE A 161 13.12 -2.79 -9.39
C ILE A 161 14.62 -2.48 -9.41
N ILE A 162 15.14 -1.95 -8.30
CA ILE A 162 16.57 -1.70 -8.07
C ILE A 162 17.04 -2.54 -6.88
N ILE A 163 18.21 -3.16 -7.01
CA ILE A 163 18.87 -3.90 -5.94
C ILE A 163 20.28 -3.33 -5.75
N GLY A 164 20.53 -2.74 -4.59
CA GLY A 164 21.78 -2.12 -4.20
C GLY A 164 22.44 -2.83 -3.01
N HIS A 165 23.74 -3.09 -3.12
CA HIS A 165 24.56 -3.66 -2.06
C HIS A 165 25.46 -2.59 -1.42
N SER A 166 25.73 -2.72 -0.11
CA SER A 166 26.61 -1.80 0.61
C SER A 166 28.02 -2.38 0.63
N SER A 167 28.89 -1.96 -0.29
CA SER A 167 30.30 -2.36 -0.27
C SER A 167 31.03 -1.72 0.92
N THR A 168 30.96 -2.35 2.10
CA THR A 168 31.93 -2.08 3.17
C THR A 168 33.10 -3.05 3.04
N ASP A 169 33.88 -2.90 1.97
CA ASP A 169 35.23 -3.44 1.94
C ASP A 169 36.08 -2.54 2.85
N LEU A 170 36.13 -2.86 4.14
CA LEU A 170 37.19 -2.35 5.00
C LEU A 170 38.50 -2.88 4.40
N PRO A 171 39.42 -2.03 3.89
CA PRO A 171 40.71 -2.52 3.46
C PRO A 171 41.39 -3.19 4.66
N PRO A 172 42.12 -4.31 4.48
CA PRO A 172 42.87 -4.91 5.56
C PRO A 172 43.78 -3.82 6.17
N ARG A 173 43.65 -3.59 7.48
CA ARG A 173 44.61 -2.75 8.21
C ARG A 173 45.97 -3.40 8.02
N LEU A 174 46.81 -2.80 7.17
CA LEU A 174 48.25 -3.03 7.18
C LEU A 174 48.74 -2.53 8.52
N ASP A 175 48.89 -3.43 9.48
CA ASP A 175 49.64 -3.18 10.69
C ASP A 175 51.13 -3.15 10.30
N THR A 176 51.61 -1.97 9.92
CA THR A 176 53.03 -1.70 9.80
C THR A 176 53.51 -1.01 11.07
N THR A 177 53.62 -1.75 12.17
CA THR A 177 54.58 -1.39 13.21
C THR A 177 55.93 -2.02 12.87
N LEU A 178 56.72 -1.30 12.08
CA LEU A 178 58.17 -1.43 12.04
C LEU A 178 58.74 -0.44 13.05
N SER A 179 59.20 -0.96 14.20
CA SER A 179 60.23 -0.35 15.05
C SER A 179 60.78 -1.38 16.01
#